data_AF-A0A929V8C6-F1
#
_entry.id   AF-A0A929V8C6-F1
#
_cell.length_a   1.000
_cell.length_b   1.000
_cell.length_c   1.000
_cell.angle_alpha   90.00
_cell.angle_beta   90.00
_cell.angle_gamma   90.00
#
_symmetry.space_group_name_H-M   'P 1'
#
loop_
_entity.id
_entity.type
_entity.pdbx_description
1 polymer ?
#
loop_
_entity_poly.entity_id
_entity_poly.type
_entity_poly.pdbx_seq_one_letter_code
_entity_poly.pdbx_strand_id
1 'polypeptide(L)'
;MDDMYYMDDDKLAKIISKFDMPIEKYSIKKNGEFGESEVYWVIQNQNNSAQYLLVNTYWHPGLKTEIDFYKKEGFNINKPIQRRTETLEVPEDKNDPIRKYLYYDLYAIFLIQ
;
A
#
# COMPACT_ATOMS: atom_id res chain seq x y z
N MET A 1 5.97 13.17 -16.94
CA MET A 1 5.26 13.24 -15.64
C MET A 1 4.61 11.89 -15.48
N ASP A 2 5.07 11.10 -14.51
CA ASP A 2 4.30 9.92 -14.11
C ASP A 2 3.01 10.42 -13.50
N ASP A 3 1.89 10.10 -14.13
CA ASP A 3 0.58 10.41 -13.61
C ASP A 3 0.41 9.62 -12.30
N MET A 4 0.37 10.33 -11.16
CA MET A 4 0.23 9.72 -9.85
C MET A 4 -1.09 8.95 -9.69
N TYR A 5 -2.07 9.26 -10.55
CA TYR A 5 -3.38 8.63 -10.62
C TYR A 5 -3.39 7.37 -11.51
N TYR A 6 -2.37 7.19 -12.34
CA TYR A 6 -2.26 6.04 -13.23
C TYR A 6 -1.52 4.86 -12.59
N MET A 7 -2.18 3.70 -12.60
CA MET A 7 -1.65 2.43 -12.14
C MET A 7 -1.92 1.36 -13.21
N ASP A 8 -0.87 0.94 -13.90
CA ASP A 8 -0.88 -0.23 -14.78
C ASP A 8 -0.40 -1.49 -14.06
N ASP A 9 -0.54 -2.64 -14.73
CA ASP A 9 -0.19 -3.94 -14.17
C ASP A 9 1.31 -4.07 -13.85
N ASP A 10 2.19 -3.46 -14.65
CA ASP A 10 3.65 -3.53 -14.46
C ASP A 10 4.10 -2.71 -13.26
N LYS A 11 3.58 -1.49 -13.11
CA LYS A 11 3.79 -0.61 -11.95
C LYS A 11 3.23 -1.26 -10.70
N LEU A 12 2.02 -1.83 -10.76
CA LEU A 12 1.42 -2.54 -9.64
C LEU A 12 2.29 -3.72 -9.21
N ALA A 13 2.69 -4.58 -10.15
CA ALA A 13 3.57 -5.71 -9.87
C ALA A 13 4.91 -5.27 -9.28
N LYS A 14 5.50 -4.19 -9.81
CA LYS A 14 6.73 -3.60 -9.28
C LYS A 14 6.57 -3.15 -7.84
N ILE A 15 5.48 -2.45 -7.50
CA ILE A 15 5.20 -2.00 -6.13
C ILE A 15 5.01 -3.23 -5.22
N ILE A 16 4.12 -4.16 -5.57
CA ILE A 16 3.81 -5.36 -4.77
C ILE A 16 5.06 -6.19 -4.49
N SER A 17 5.97 -6.32 -5.48
CA SER A 17 7.22 -7.08 -5.34
C SER A 17 8.11 -6.65 -4.17
N LYS A 18 7.85 -5.46 -3.62
CA LYS A 18 8.61 -4.88 -2.52
C LYS A 18 8.00 -5.10 -1.14
N PHE A 19 6.79 -5.64 -1.08
CA PHE A 19 6.08 -5.90 0.16
C PHE A 19 6.08 -7.40 0.46
N ASP A 20 5.92 -7.75 1.73
CA ASP A 20 5.78 -9.12 2.20
C ASP A 20 4.39 -9.67 1.83
N MET A 21 4.21 -9.83 0.53
CA MET A 21 3.03 -10.34 -0.16
C MET A 21 3.43 -11.51 -1.04
N PRO A 22 2.50 -12.45 -1.31
CA PRO A 22 2.69 -13.47 -2.32
C PRO A 22 3.09 -12.86 -3.67
N ILE A 23 4.11 -13.43 -4.33
CA ILE A 23 4.50 -13.03 -5.68
C ILE A 23 3.53 -13.71 -6.66
N GLU A 24 2.35 -13.13 -6.78
CA GLU A 24 1.24 -13.64 -7.57
C GLU A 24 0.64 -12.53 -8.45
N LYS A 25 -0.40 -12.85 -9.22
CA LYS A 25 -1.11 -11.85 -10.00
C LYS A 25 -2.14 -11.13 -9.14
N TYR A 26 -2.20 -9.82 -9.32
CA TYR A 26 -3.15 -8.94 -8.65
C TYR A 26 -3.97 -8.19 -9.69
N SER A 27 -5.21 -7.86 -9.35
CA SER A 27 -6.08 -7.02 -10.18
C SER A 27 -6.59 -5.85 -9.37
N ILE A 28 -6.67 -4.68 -10.01
CA ILE A 28 -7.33 -3.50 -9.44
C ILE A 28 -8.85 -3.73 -9.52
N LYS A 29 -9.53 -3.59 -8.38
CA LYS A 29 -11.00 -3.74 -8.28
C LYS A 29 -11.72 -2.41 -8.22
N LYS A 30 -11.13 -1.44 -7.55
CA LYS A 30 -11.57 -0.06 -7.52
C LYS A 30 -10.38 0.83 -7.20
N ASN A 31 -10.51 2.09 -7.54
CA ASN A 31 -9.60 3.15 -7.14
C ASN A 31 -10.40 4.40 -6.77
N GLY A 32 -9.75 5.32 -6.10
CA GLY A 32 -10.35 6.58 -5.70
C GLY A 32 -9.33 7.45 -4.99
N GLU A 33 -9.84 8.50 -4.35
CA GLU A 33 -9.03 9.50 -3.68
C GLU A 33 -9.57 9.74 -2.27
N PHE A 34 -8.65 9.98 -1.34
CA PHE A 34 -8.91 10.53 -0.02
C PHE A 34 -8.50 12.00 -0.03
N GLY A 35 -9.48 12.90 -0.05
CA GLY A 35 -9.21 14.33 -0.22
C GLY A 35 -8.49 14.64 -1.54
N GLU A 36 -7.67 15.68 -1.56
CA GLU A 36 -7.05 16.20 -2.81
C GLU A 36 -5.66 15.60 -3.13
N SER A 37 -5.07 14.76 -2.27
CA SER A 37 -3.64 14.40 -2.42
C SER A 37 -3.28 12.97 -2.05
N GLU A 38 -4.26 12.11 -1.78
CA GLU A 38 -4.03 10.71 -1.51
C GLU A 38 -4.87 9.84 -2.44
N VAL A 39 -4.19 9.01 -3.23
CA VAL A 39 -4.84 8.10 -4.17
C VAL A 39 -4.79 6.69 -3.59
N TYR A 40 -5.87 5.94 -3.75
CA TYR A 40 -5.91 4.55 -3.34
C TYR A 40 -6.39 3.63 -4.46
N TRP A 41 -5.98 2.36 -4.34
CA TRP A 41 -6.45 1.24 -5.13
C TRP A 41 -6.79 0.09 -4.20
N VAL A 42 -7.96 -0.51 -4.39
CA VAL A 42 -8.23 -1.84 -3.86
C VAL A 42 -7.75 -2.87 -4.87
N ILE A 43 -6.79 -3.67 -4.45
CA ILE A 43 -6.20 -4.72 -5.26
C ILE A 43 -6.59 -6.07 -4.68
N GLN A 44 -6.85 -7.04 -5.54
CA GLN A 44 -7.19 -8.39 -5.14
C GLN A 44 -6.18 -9.37 -5.72
N ASN A 45 -5.67 -10.24 -4.86
CA ASN A 45 -4.91 -11.41 -5.25
C ASN A 45 -5.82 -12.38 -6.03
N GLN A 46 -5.42 -12.74 -7.25
CA GLN A 46 -6.25 -13.57 -8.13
C GLN A 46 -6.32 -15.04 -7.71
N ASN A 47 -5.41 -15.53 -6.86
CA ASN A 47 -5.31 -16.94 -6.48
C ASN A 47 -6.08 -17.25 -5.18
N ASN A 48 -6.12 -16.32 -4.23
CA ASN A 48 -6.74 -16.55 -2.91
C ASN A 48 -7.82 -15.54 -2.54
N SER A 49 -8.18 -14.63 -3.45
CA SER A 49 -9.20 -13.60 -3.27
C SER A 49 -8.94 -12.58 -2.16
N ALA A 50 -7.78 -12.62 -1.50
CA ALA A 50 -7.41 -11.64 -0.48
C ALA A 50 -7.34 -10.24 -1.10
N GLN A 51 -7.92 -9.27 -0.41
CA GLN A 51 -7.95 -7.88 -0.84
C GLN A 51 -7.00 -7.02 -0.01
N TYR A 52 -6.44 -6.01 -0.66
CA TYR A 52 -5.52 -5.08 -0.05
C TYR A 52 -5.88 -3.66 -0.48
N LEU A 53 -5.68 -2.72 0.44
CA LEU A 53 -5.70 -1.30 0.15
C LEU A 53 -4.26 -0.86 -0.11
N LEU A 54 -3.98 -0.45 -1.34
CA LEU A 54 -2.75 0.22 -1.74
C LEU A 54 -3.03 1.73 -1.74
N VAL A 55 -2.24 2.50 -0.99
CA VAL A 55 -2.32 3.96 -0.95
C VAL A 55 -1.06 4.58 -1.50
N ASN A 56 -1.18 5.80 -2.02
CA ASN A 56 -0.09 6.67 -2.44
C ASN A 56 -0.31 8.04 -1.83
N THR A 57 0.49 8.38 -0.81
CA THR A 57 0.30 9.59 -0.01
C THR A 57 1.62 10.13 0.52
N TYR A 58 1.70 11.45 0.69
CA TYR A 58 2.79 12.09 1.45
C TYR A 58 2.45 12.24 2.94
N TRP A 59 1.24 11.85 3.34
CA TRP A 59 0.72 12.04 4.69
C TRP A 59 0.98 10.81 5.56
N HIS A 60 2.05 10.86 6.36
CA HIS A 60 2.45 9.78 7.27
C HIS A 60 2.50 10.24 8.73
N PRO A 61 1.37 10.62 9.35
CA PRO A 61 1.31 11.06 10.75
C PRO A 61 1.59 9.92 11.73
N GLY A 62 1.64 8.67 11.26
CA GLY A 62 1.85 7.48 12.06
C GLY A 62 0.79 6.43 11.81
N LEU A 63 1.24 5.17 11.79
CA LEU A 63 0.45 4.00 11.38
C LEU A 63 -0.93 3.88 12.06
N LYS A 64 -1.02 4.16 13.37
CA LYS A 64 -2.31 4.09 14.08
C LYS A 64 -3.31 5.10 13.54
N THR A 65 -2.86 6.34 13.33
CA THR A 65 -3.68 7.45 12.83
C THR A 65 -4.17 7.17 11.40
N GLU A 66 -3.29 6.65 10.55
CA GLU A 66 -3.63 6.25 9.18
C GLU A 66 -4.66 5.12 9.16
N ILE A 67 -4.47 4.07 9.96
CA ILE A 67 -5.43 2.95 10.07
C ILE A 67 -6.80 3.45 10.57
N ASP A 68 -6.82 4.31 11.59
CA ASP A 68 -8.05 4.88 12.12
C ASP A 68 -8.76 5.77 11.08
N PHE A 69 -8.00 6.48 10.25
CA PHE A 69 -8.51 7.24 9.12
C PHE A 69 -9.15 6.33 8.06
N TYR A 70 -8.43 5.33 7.55
CA TYR A 70 -8.97 4.42 6.53
C TYR A 70 -10.21 3.64 7.00
N LYS A 71 -10.28 3.32 8.30
CA LYS A 71 -11.49 2.73 8.90
C LYS A 71 -12.70 3.67 8.86
N LYS A 72 -12.50 4.96 9.11
CA LYS A 72 -13.57 5.98 8.98
C LYS A 72 -14.04 6.14 7.54
N GLU A 73 -13.12 6.00 6.58
CA GLU A 73 -13.41 5.99 5.14
C GLU A 73 -14.04 4.68 4.63
N GLY A 74 -14.34 3.74 5.54
CA GLY A 74 -15.07 2.51 5.22
C GLY A 74 -14.21 1.30 4.86
N PHE A 75 -12.90 1.35 5.09
CA PHE A 75 -12.00 0.21 4.90
C PHE A 75 -11.75 -0.54 6.20
N ASN A 76 -12.12 -1.81 6.26
CA ASN A 76 -11.83 -2.65 7.41
C ASN A 76 -10.38 -3.13 7.37
N ILE A 77 -9.47 -2.31 7.91
CA ILE A 77 -8.04 -2.63 7.96
C ILE A 77 -7.75 -3.73 8.98
N ASN A 78 -7.19 -4.84 8.52
CA ASN A 78 -6.71 -5.94 9.35
C ASN A 78 -5.28 -5.67 9.86
N LYS A 79 -4.33 -5.48 8.93
CA LYS A 79 -2.93 -5.16 9.25
C LYS A 79 -2.21 -4.44 8.12
N PRO A 80 -1.19 -3.62 8.40
CA PRO A 80 -0.27 -3.15 7.38
C PRO A 80 0.63 -4.30 6.89
N ILE A 81 1.11 -4.18 5.66
CA ILE A 81 2.05 -5.11 5.07
C ILE A 81 3.44 -4.49 5.10
N GLN A 82 4.40 -5.21 5.67
CA GLN A 82 5.79 -4.75 5.75
C GLN A 82 6.47 -4.80 4.39
N ARG A 83 7.48 -3.96 4.23
CA ARG A 83 8.45 -4.05 3.16
C ARG A 83 9.31 -5.30 3.33
N ARG A 84 9.66 -5.93 2.22
CA ARG A 84 10.73 -6.92 2.15
C ARG A 84 12.05 -6.24 2.49
N THR A 85 12.79 -6.78 3.45
CA THR A 85 14.01 -6.14 3.98
C THR A 85 15.06 -5.92 2.88
N GLU A 86 15.17 -6.85 1.94
CA GLU A 86 16.06 -6.79 0.78
C GLU A 86 15.69 -5.72 -0.25
N THR A 87 14.52 -5.09 -0.10
CA THR A 87 14.00 -4.05 -1.00
C THR A 87 13.93 -2.67 -0.38
N LEU A 88 14.40 -2.51 0.86
CA LEU A 88 14.50 -1.22 1.51
C LEU A 88 15.65 -0.42 0.90
N GLU A 89 15.42 0.86 0.66
CA GLU A 89 16.44 1.81 0.22
C GLU A 89 17.48 2.04 1.33
N VAL A 90 17.05 1.99 2.59
CA VAL A 90 17.89 2.09 3.79
C VAL A 90 17.62 0.86 4.68
N PRO A 91 18.57 -0.08 4.85
CA PRO A 91 18.35 -1.32 5.62
C PRO A 91 17.90 -1.11 7.07
N GLU A 92 18.29 0.00 7.69
CA GLU A 92 17.93 0.37 9.06
C GLU A 92 16.43 0.67 9.21
N ASP A 93 15.75 1.07 8.12
CA ASP A 93 14.32 1.40 8.14
C ASP A 93 13.45 0.20 8.51
N LYS A 94 13.97 -1.04 8.44
CA LYS A 94 13.28 -2.24 8.94
C LYS A 94 12.83 -2.12 10.41
N ASN A 95 13.54 -1.31 11.19
CA ASN A 95 13.25 -1.06 12.61
C ASN A 95 12.42 0.21 12.84
N ASP A 96 12.27 1.06 11.82
CA ASP A 96 11.52 2.30 11.91
C ASP A 96 10.02 2.00 12.17
N PRO A 97 9.33 2.78 13.03
CA PRO A 97 7.92 2.57 13.29
C PRO A 97 7.01 2.74 12.07
N ILE A 98 7.42 3.54 11.08
CA ILE A 98 6.62 3.94 9.91
C ILE A 98 7.29 3.46 8.61
N ARG A 99 8.56 3.80 8.39
CA ARG A 99 9.25 3.60 7.10
C ARG A 99 9.36 2.15 6.66
N LYS A 100 9.38 1.19 7.59
CA LYS A 100 9.31 -0.25 7.24
C LYS A 100 8.05 -0.66 6.49
N TYR A 101 7.04 0.20 6.39
CA TYR A 101 5.81 -0.02 5.65
C TYR A 101 5.72 0.83 4.37
N LEU A 102 6.72 1.67 4.07
CA LEU A 102 6.66 2.64 2.98
C LEU A 102 7.59 2.25 1.83
N TYR A 103 7.12 2.49 0.60
CA TYR A 103 7.96 2.51 -0.59
C TYR A 103 8.14 3.95 -1.06
N TYR A 104 9.39 4.41 -1.22
CA TYR A 104 9.69 5.79 -1.62
C TYR A 104 8.96 6.84 -0.77
N ASP A 105 8.75 6.56 0.53
CA ASP A 105 7.97 7.41 1.44
C ASP A 105 6.55 7.76 0.94
N LEU A 106 5.99 6.92 0.06
CA LEU A 106 4.74 7.19 -0.66
C LEU A 106 3.74 6.05 -0.58
N TYR A 107 4.16 4.86 -1.03
CA TYR A 107 3.23 3.73 -1.13
C TYR A 107 3.22 2.91 0.15
N ALA A 108 2.01 2.63 0.65
CA ALA A 108 1.78 1.69 1.74
C ALA A 108 0.70 0.69 1.32
N ILE A 109 0.76 -0.53 1.88
CA ILE A 109 -0.22 -1.58 1.61
C ILE A 109 -0.80 -2.10 2.92
N PHE A 110 -2.12 -2.26 2.96
CA PHE A 110 -2.86 -2.80 4.08
C PHE A 110 -3.71 -3.98 3.63
N LEU A 111 -3.71 -5.07 4.41
CA LEU A 111 -4.68 -6.16 4.24
C LEU A 111 -6.06 -5.68 4.72
N ILE A 112 -7.10 -5.90 3.91
CA ILE A 112 -8.48 -5.54 4.23
C ILE A 112 -9.39 -6.78 4.24
N GLN A 113 -10.51 -6.68 4.98
CA GLN A 113 -11.53 -7.73 5.13
C GLN A 113 -12.90 -7.28 4.65
#